data_AF-A0A2D4S3E6-F1
#
_entry.id   AF-A0A2D4S3E6-F1
#
_cell.length_a   1.000
_cell.length_b   1.000
_cell.length_c   1.000
_cell.angle_alpha   90.00
_cell.angle_beta   90.00
_cell.angle_gamma   90.00
#
_symmetry.space_group_name_H-M   'P 1'
#
loop_
_entity.id
_entity.type
_entity.pdbx_description
1 polymer ?
#
loop_
_entity_poly.entity_id
_entity_poly.type
_entity_poly.pdbx_seq_one_letter_code
_entity_poly.pdbx_strand_id
1 'polypeptide(L)'
;MTSPQSHPFFNLVTDQCQAEAALSALVCFGNLNEKNYFKPKVKHLKHEWLKTHMSFCLAKKVNTLVANYIREYGDLSELLTIFISKSIGPSHFPATTHKLNETKLTDRFH
;
A
#
# COMPACT_ATOMS: atom_id res chain seq x y z
N MET A 1 8.91 8.29 25.92
CA MET A 1 7.79 7.50 25.36
C MET A 1 7.21 8.28 24.20
N THR A 2 7.58 7.93 22.97
CA THR A 2 7.07 8.60 21.76
C THR A 2 5.59 8.27 21.60
N SER A 3 4.75 9.30 21.43
CA SER A 3 3.32 9.12 21.15
C SER A 3 3.17 8.20 19.93
N PRO A 4 2.32 7.15 19.96
CA PRO A 4 2.13 6.26 18.82
C PRO A 4 1.75 7.02 17.54
N GLN A 5 1.12 8.20 17.67
CA GLN A 5 0.76 9.07 16.54
C GLN A 5 1.96 9.72 15.83
N SER A 6 3.16 9.68 16.41
CA SER A 6 4.38 10.28 15.85
C SER A 6 5.22 9.30 15.03
N HIS A 7 4.81 8.03 14.90
CA HIS A 7 5.61 7.09 14.12
C HIS A 7 5.44 7.39 12.63
N PRO A 8 6.52 7.46 11.83
CA PRO A 8 6.45 7.75 10.38
C PRO A 8 5.57 6.76 9.58
N PHE A 9 5.12 5.66 10.20
CA PHE A 9 4.27 4.65 9.60
C PHE A 9 2.80 4.71 10.04
N PHE A 10 2.38 5.67 10.86
CA PHE A 10 1.02 5.70 11.41
C PHE A 10 -0.06 6.02 10.35
N ASN A 11 0.32 6.69 9.27
CA ASN A 11 -0.52 6.95 8.08
C ASN A 11 0.25 6.59 6.81
N LEU A 12 0.89 5.43 6.84
CA LEU A 12 1.79 4.97 5.80
C LEU A 12 1.08 4.83 4.45
N VAL A 13 -0.13 4.31 4.44
CA VAL A 13 -0.93 4.02 3.25
C VAL A 13 -2.13 4.97 3.21
N THR A 14 -2.31 5.66 2.08
CA THR A 14 -3.39 6.65 1.90
C THR A 14 -4.50 6.18 0.97
N ASP A 15 -4.18 5.28 0.03
CA ASP A 15 -5.14 4.73 -0.94
C ASP A 15 -5.08 3.20 -1.04
N GLN A 16 -5.98 2.64 -1.84
CA GLN A 16 -6.13 1.20 -1.97
C GLN A 16 -5.01 0.53 -2.77
N CYS A 17 -4.48 1.18 -3.80
CA CYS A 17 -3.36 0.67 -4.58
C CYS A 17 -2.09 0.59 -3.72
N GLN A 18 -1.83 1.62 -2.92
CA GLN A 18 -0.77 1.62 -1.92
C GLN A 18 -1.00 0.53 -0.88
N ALA A 19 -2.25 0.26 -0.48
CA ALA A 19 -2.57 -0.78 0.48
C ALA A 19 -2.25 -2.18 -0.05
N GLU A 20 -2.60 -2.46 -1.31
CA GLU A 20 -2.29 -3.73 -1.96
C GLU A 20 -0.78 -3.93 -2.15
N ALA A 21 -0.07 -2.87 -2.56
CA ALA A 21 1.39 -2.88 -2.68
C ALA A 21 2.05 -3.13 -1.32
N ALA A 22 1.60 -2.44 -0.27
CA ALA A 22 2.08 -2.62 1.10
C ALA A 22 1.82 -4.05 1.61
N LEU A 23 0.63 -4.62 1.38
CA LEU A 23 0.34 -6.01 1.76
C LEU A 23 1.26 -7.01 1.06
N SER A 24 1.61 -6.76 -0.19
CA SER A 24 2.55 -7.60 -0.94
C SER A 24 3.96 -7.45 -0.37
N ALA A 25 4.36 -6.23 -0.01
CA ALA A 25 5.66 -5.98 0.61
C ALA A 25 5.80 -6.66 1.98
N LEU A 26 4.78 -6.58 2.83
CA LEU A 26 4.73 -7.19 4.17
C LEU A 26 4.88 -8.73 4.14
N VAL A 27 4.54 -9.37 3.03
CA VAL A 27 4.64 -10.84 2.87
C VAL A 27 5.99 -11.25 2.27
N CYS A 28 6.51 -10.47 1.33
CA CYS A 28 7.68 -10.81 0.53
C CYS A 28 8.99 -10.29 1.15
N PHE A 29 8.94 -9.08 1.71
CA PHE A 29 10.08 -8.38 2.27
C PHE A 29 9.99 -8.39 3.80
N GLY A 30 11.14 -8.31 4.46
CA GLY A 30 11.27 -8.44 5.90
C GLY A 30 11.96 -9.73 6.34
N ASN A 31 12.41 -9.71 7.58
CA ASN A 31 13.09 -10.80 8.27
C ASN A 31 12.11 -11.93 8.62
N LEU A 32 12.63 -13.02 9.20
CA LEU A 32 11.82 -14.19 9.52
C LEU A 32 10.68 -13.89 10.51
N ASN A 33 10.93 -13.05 11.52
CA ASN A 33 9.94 -12.68 12.53
C ASN A 33 8.79 -11.87 11.93
N GLU A 34 9.13 -10.89 11.08
CA GLU A 34 8.16 -10.08 10.34
C GLU A 34 7.30 -10.95 9.43
N LYS A 35 7.93 -11.86 8.69
CA LYS A 35 7.20 -12.79 7.81
C LYS A 35 6.27 -13.70 8.59
N ASN A 36 6.71 -14.22 9.74
CA ASN A 36 5.89 -15.06 10.61
C ASN A 36 4.70 -14.27 11.20
N TYR A 37 4.88 -12.98 11.49
CA TYR A 37 3.81 -12.11 11.97
C TYR A 37 2.83 -11.70 10.87
N PHE A 38 3.34 -11.17 9.74
CA PHE A 38 2.53 -10.54 8.71
C PHE A 38 1.87 -11.55 7.78
N LYS A 39 2.53 -12.64 7.37
CA LYS A 39 1.94 -13.61 6.43
C LYS A 39 0.54 -14.10 6.82
N PRO A 40 0.31 -14.63 8.04
CA PRO A 40 -1.02 -15.10 8.42
C PRO A 40 -2.03 -13.94 8.49
N LYS A 41 -1.63 -12.78 9.01
CA LYS A 41 -2.51 -11.61 9.17
C LYS A 41 -2.91 -10.98 7.83
N VAL A 42 -1.97 -10.88 6.90
CA VAL A 42 -2.21 -10.41 5.53
C VAL A 42 -3.13 -11.36 4.78
N LYS A 43 -2.92 -12.68 4.90
CA LYS A 43 -3.79 -13.69 4.28
C LYS A 43 -5.22 -13.56 4.78
N HIS A 44 -5.40 -13.45 6.10
CA HIS A 44 -6.72 -13.26 6.70
C HIS A 44 -7.37 -11.94 6.25
N LEU A 45 -6.62 -10.84 6.26
CA LEU A 45 -7.12 -9.53 5.85
C LEU A 45 -7.55 -9.50 4.38
N LYS A 46 -6.76 -10.08 3.46
CA LYS A 46 -7.12 -10.19 2.04
C LYS A 46 -8.39 -11.02 1.85
N HIS A 47 -8.53 -12.13 2.58
CA HIS A 47 -9.71 -12.97 2.51
C HIS A 47 -10.97 -12.21 2.98
N GLU A 48 -10.91 -11.55 4.14
CA GLU A 48 -12.01 -10.73 4.67
C GLU A 48 -12.37 -9.59 3.73
N TRP A 49 -11.37 -8.96 3.12
CA TRP A 49 -11.60 -7.86 2.19
C TRP A 49 -12.34 -8.30 0.92
N LEU A 50 -11.97 -9.46 0.37
CA LEU A 50 -12.67 -10.04 -0.77
C LEU A 50 -14.10 -10.50 -0.39
N LYS A 51 -14.25 -11.14 0.77
CA LYS A 51 -15.55 -11.62 1.27
C LYS A 51 -16.55 -10.49 1.52
N THR A 52 -16.06 -9.32 1.89
CA THR A 52 -16.88 -8.13 2.17
C THR A 52 -17.10 -7.25 0.94
N HIS A 53 -16.83 -7.75 -0.27
CA HIS A 53 -16.92 -7.00 -1.53
C HIS A 53 -16.17 -5.66 -1.47
N MET A 54 -14.99 -5.65 -0.85
CA MET A 54 -14.15 -4.46 -0.71
C MET A 54 -14.80 -3.30 0.07
N SER A 55 -15.82 -3.58 0.89
CA SER A 55 -16.63 -2.56 1.57
C SER A 55 -15.91 -1.81 2.70
N PHE A 56 -14.78 -2.32 3.20
CA PHE A 56 -13.98 -1.63 4.21
C PHE A 56 -12.71 -1.01 3.64
N CYS A 57 -12.26 0.08 4.27
CA CYS A 57 -11.04 0.78 3.91
C CYS A 57 -9.80 -0.09 4.19
N LEU A 58 -9.22 -0.65 3.11
CA LEU A 58 -8.04 -1.51 3.19
C LEU A 58 -6.82 -0.75 3.75
N ALA A 59 -6.63 0.51 3.32
CA ALA A 59 -5.56 1.38 3.81
C ALA A 59 -5.57 1.51 5.34
N LYS A 60 -6.74 1.76 5.94
CA LYS A 60 -6.89 1.86 7.42
C LYS A 60 -6.50 0.55 8.11
N LYS A 61 -6.88 -0.60 7.55
CA LYS A 61 -6.54 -1.92 8.11
C LYS A 61 -5.04 -2.20 7.98
N VAL A 62 -4.41 -1.83 6.87
CA VAL A 62 -2.96 -1.97 6.67
C VAL A 62 -2.18 -1.09 7.65
N ASN A 63 -2.54 0.19 7.78
CA ASN A 63 -1.90 1.09 8.76
C ASN A 63 -2.05 0.57 10.19
N THR A 64 -3.22 0.04 10.54
CA THR A 64 -3.45 -0.59 11.86
C THR A 64 -2.57 -1.82 12.06
N LEU A 65 -2.41 -2.66 11.04
CA LEU A 65 -1.58 -3.87 11.10
C LEU A 65 -0.10 -3.52 11.33
N VAL A 66 0.41 -2.53 10.60
CA VAL A 66 1.80 -2.05 10.73
C VAL A 66 2.02 -1.40 12.10
N ALA A 67 1.10 -0.53 12.53
CA ALA A 67 1.17 0.12 13.84
C ALA A 67 1.15 -0.89 15.00
N ASN A 68 0.38 -1.98 14.88
CA ASN A 68 0.36 -3.04 15.88
C ASN A 68 1.70 -3.79 15.95
N TYR A 69 2.33 -4.08 14.81
CA TYR A 69 3.64 -4.69 14.79
C TYR A 69 4.70 -3.81 15.46
N ILE A 70 4.74 -2.51 15.09
CA ILE A 70 5.68 -1.54 15.67
C ILE A 70 5.47 -1.41 17.19
N ARG A 71 4.21 -1.39 17.65
CA ARG A 71 3.90 -1.35 19.08
C ARG A 71 4.42 -2.57 19.83
N GLU A 72 4.43 -3.74 19.19
CA GLU A 72 4.79 -5.01 19.81
C GLU A 72 6.30 -5.30 19.73
N TYR A 73 6.96 -4.91 18.64
CA TYR A 73 8.35 -5.27 18.33
C TYR A 73 9.31 -4.09 18.18
N GLY A 74 8.83 -2.85 18.33
CA GLY A 74 9.65 -1.64 18.30
C GLY A 74 9.71 -0.98 16.92
N ASP A 75 10.28 -1.66 15.92
CA ASP A 75 10.41 -1.10 14.57
C ASP A 75 10.41 -2.20 13.48
N LEU A 76 10.21 -1.78 12.23
CA LEU A 76 10.36 -2.62 11.04
C LEU A 76 11.85 -2.74 10.67
N SER A 77 12.21 -3.86 10.06
CA SER A 77 13.52 -4.05 9.45
C SER A 77 13.74 -3.01 8.35
N GLU A 78 14.98 -2.57 8.19
CA GLU A 78 15.38 -1.59 7.17
C GLU A 78 14.92 -2.01 5.76
N LEU A 79 15.03 -3.30 5.45
CA LEU A 79 14.59 -3.88 4.19
C LEU A 79 13.10 -3.66 3.95
N LEU A 80 12.26 -3.95 4.95
CA LEU A 80 10.82 -3.78 4.84
C LEU A 80 10.44 -2.29 4.81
N THR A 81 11.08 -1.47 5.64
CA THR A 81 10.95 -0.01 5.66
C THR A 81 11.23 0.60 4.28
N ILE A 82 12.36 0.29 3.65
CA ILE A 82 12.73 0.82 2.32
C ILE A 82 11.67 0.45 1.27
N PHE A 83 11.24 -0.80 1.25
CA PHE A 83 10.29 -1.27 0.24
C PHE A 83 8.93 -0.59 0.40
N ILE A 84 8.46 -0.49 1.64
CA ILE A 84 7.23 0.21 1.97
C ILE A 84 7.32 1.69 1.55
N SER A 85 8.39 2.38 1.91
CA SER A 85 8.59 3.79 1.55
C SER A 85 8.65 4.00 0.03
N LYS A 86 9.24 3.08 -0.73
CA LYS A 86 9.27 3.14 -2.20
C LYS A 86 7.94 2.79 -2.85
N SER A 87 7.18 1.89 -2.25
CA SER A 87 5.89 1.44 -2.79
C SER A 87 4.77 2.45 -2.58
N ILE A 88 4.98 3.41 -1.65
CA ILE A 88 3.96 4.36 -1.20
C ILE A 88 4.40 5.82 -1.38
N GLY A 89 5.64 6.05 -1.80
CA GLY A 89 6.08 7.37 -2.24
C GLY A 89 5.19 7.92 -3.36
N PRO A 90 5.14 9.24 -3.56
CA PRO A 90 4.38 9.85 -4.64
C PRO A 90 4.80 9.17 -5.93
N SER A 91 3.81 8.52 -6.55
CA SER A 91 3.88 7.86 -7.83
C SER A 91 4.56 8.81 -8.83
N HIS A 92 5.88 8.70 -9.02
CA HIS A 92 6.54 9.31 -10.17
C HIS A 92 6.26 8.43 -11.39
N PHE A 93 4.97 8.19 -11.64
CA PHE A 93 4.50 7.88 -12.97
C PHE A 93 4.33 9.23 -13.65
N PRO A 94 5.11 9.58 -14.69
CA PRO A 94 4.70 10.69 -15.53
C PRO A 94 3.30 10.35 -16.01
N ALA A 95 2.33 11.18 -15.65
CA ALA A 95 1.01 11.13 -16.23
C ALA A 95 1.19 11.41 -17.72
N THR A 96 1.40 10.37 -18.53
CA THR A 96 1.29 10.46 -19.98
C THR A 96 -0.18 10.70 -20.26
N THR A 97 -0.58 11.96 -20.14
CA THR A 97 -1.77 12.50 -20.78
C THR A 97 -1.51 12.38 -22.27
N HIS A 98 -1.83 11.21 -22.83
CA HIS A 98 -2.20 11.14 -24.23
C HIS A 98 -3.48 11.97 -24.35
N LYS A 99 -3.32 13.28 -24.58
CA LYS A 99 -4.31 14.02 -25.34
C LYS A 99 -4.41 13.29 -26.68
N LEU A 100 -5.47 12.50 -26.85
CA LEU A 100 -5.91 12.14 -28.19
C LEU A 100 -6.13 13.48 -28.90
N ASN A 101 -5.28 13.79 -29.87
CA ASN A 101 -5.56 14.87 -30.81
C ASN A 101 -6.81 14.47 -31.59
N GLU A 102 -7.97 14.94 -31.15
CA GLU A 102 -9.12 15.10 -32.02
C GLU A 102 -8.76 16.18 -33.05
N THR A 103 -8.08 15.79 -34.12
CA THR A 103 -7.92 16.67 -35.27
C THR A 103 -7.90 15.84 -36.54
N LYS A 104 -8.89 16.16 -37.39
CA LYS A 104 -9.12 15.73 -38.78
C LYS A 104 -9.73 14.35 -39.00
N LEU A 105 -11.06 14.34 -38.95
CA LEU A 105 -11.85 13.38 -39.74
C LEU A 105 -13.13 14.04 -40.29
N THR A 106 -12.97 15.17 -40.99
CA THR A 106 -14.02 15.78 -41.82
C THR A 106 -13.36 16.51 -42.99
N ASP A 107 -12.87 15.79 -44.01
CA ASP A 107 -12.65 16.37 -45.36
C ASP A 107 -12.41 15.30 -46.45
N ARG A 108 -13.26 14.26 -46.56
CA ARG A 108 -13.21 13.33 -47.71
C ARG A 108 -14.58 12.80 -48.14
N PHE A 109 -15.58 13.68 -48.19
CA PHE A 109 -16.75 13.45 -49.03
C PHE A 109 -17.17 14.78 -49.66
N HIS A 110 -16.55 15.08 -50.80
CA HIS A 110 -17.08 15.90 -51.88
C HIS A 110 -16.47 15.38 -53.18
#